data_AF-A0A8T4PSY5-F1
#
_entry.id   AF-A0A8T4PSY5-F1
#
_cell.length_a   1.000
_cell.length_b   1.000
_cell.length_c   1.000
_cell.angle_alpha   90.00
_cell.angle_beta   90.00
_cell.angle_gamma   90.00
#
_symmetry.space_group_name_H-M   'P 1'
#
loop_
_entity.id
_entity.type
_entity.pdbx_description
1 polymer ?
#
loop_
_entity_poly.entity_id
_entity_poly.type
_entity_poly.pdbx_seq_one_letter_code
_entity_poly.pdbx_strand_id
1 'polypeptide(L)'
;MTYEIPQKLQYEEKIIFGLTFRQLVYVPFFIIPALMIYLKSHLPFLMRIALSALLAAIGILFMFFNLLGYLKNLVSWMRFREARMTDQKMKEFLGLKKVEKQVLYVERK
;
A
#
# COMPACT_ATOMS: atom_id res chain seq x y z
N MET A 1 19.89 -33.18 -0.03
CA MET A 1 18.78 -32.23 0.21
C MET A 1 19.28 -30.85 -0.17
N THR A 2 19.23 -30.51 -1.45
CA THR A 2 19.61 -29.17 -1.92
C THR A 2 18.53 -28.22 -1.42
N TYR A 3 18.87 -27.39 -0.46
CA TYR A 3 17.97 -26.38 0.07
C TYR A 3 17.82 -25.29 -1.01
N GLU A 4 16.71 -25.31 -1.74
CA GLU A 4 16.35 -24.22 -2.64
C GLU A 4 16.07 -22.98 -1.79
N ILE A 5 16.97 -22.00 -1.87
CA ILE A 5 16.76 -20.68 -1.27
C ILE A 5 15.48 -20.11 -1.91
N PRO A 6 14.44 -19.74 -1.14
CA PRO A 6 13.22 -19.21 -1.71
C PRO A 6 13.55 -17.96 -2.53
N GLN A 7 13.44 -18.09 -3.85
CA GLN A 7 13.70 -16.99 -4.77
C GLN A 7 12.61 -15.92 -4.58
N LYS A 8 13.08 -14.69 -4.36
CA LYS A 8 12.35 -13.42 -4.33
C LYS A 8 11.74 -13.03 -2.97
N LEU A 9 12.61 -12.81 -1.98
CA LEU A 9 12.46 -11.56 -1.23
C LEU A 9 12.61 -10.45 -2.27
N GLN A 10 11.49 -9.86 -2.73
CA GLN A 10 11.54 -8.65 -3.55
C GLN A 10 12.25 -7.59 -2.71
N TYR A 11 13.54 -7.40 -2.98
CA TYR A 11 14.33 -6.40 -2.32
C TYR A 11 13.80 -5.04 -2.79
N GLU A 12 12.95 -4.43 -1.97
CA GLU A 12 12.58 -3.03 -2.19
C GLU A 12 13.77 -2.18 -1.79
N GLU A 13 14.50 -1.68 -2.79
CA GLU A 13 15.65 -0.82 -2.58
C GLU A 13 15.24 0.39 -1.74
N LYS A 14 15.82 0.47 -0.54
CA LYS A 14 15.75 1.64 0.32
C LYS A 14 16.82 2.61 -0.17
N ILE A 15 16.41 3.83 -0.51
CA ILE A 15 17.30 4.81 -1.15
C ILE A 15 17.79 5.81 -0.11
N ILE A 16 16.93 6.75 0.29
CA ILE A 16 17.28 7.86 1.19
C ILE A 16 16.46 7.74 2.47
N PHE A 17 17.09 7.89 3.64
CA PHE A 17 16.44 7.80 4.95
C PHE A 17 15.65 6.50 5.20
N GLY A 18 16.02 5.40 4.52
CA GLY A 18 15.31 4.13 4.63
C GLY A 18 13.98 4.07 3.87
N LEU A 19 13.67 5.06 3.03
CA LEU A 19 12.47 5.12 2.21
C LEU A 19 12.66 4.39 0.87
N THR A 20 11.59 3.78 0.37
CA THR A 20 11.57 3.13 -0.95
C THR A 20 11.32 4.15 -2.05
N PHE A 21 11.69 3.83 -3.30
CA PHE A 21 11.40 4.71 -4.45
C PHE A 21 9.92 5.08 -4.55
N ARG A 22 9.02 4.14 -4.26
CA ARG A 22 7.57 4.36 -4.24
C ARG A 22 7.16 5.43 -3.23
N GLN A 23 7.79 5.43 -2.05
CA GLN A 23 7.53 6.43 -1.02
C GLN A 23 8.04 7.82 -1.42
N LEU A 24 9.17 7.89 -2.10
CA LEU A 24 9.74 9.16 -2.56
C LEU A 24 8.89 9.85 -3.63
N VAL A 25 8.13 9.10 -4.44
CA VAL A 25 7.21 9.68 -5.44
C VAL A 25 6.11 10.53 -4.80
N TYR A 26 5.76 10.30 -3.53
CA TYR A 26 4.77 11.14 -2.84
C TYR A 26 5.30 12.55 -2.54
N VAL A 27 6.61 12.73 -2.44
CA VAL A 27 7.21 14.05 -2.18
C VAL A 27 6.83 15.06 -3.26
N PRO A 28 7.13 14.86 -4.56
CA PRO A 28 6.72 15.81 -5.58
C PRO A 28 5.20 15.90 -5.70
N PHE A 29 4.46 14.83 -5.42
CA PHE A 29 3.00 14.84 -5.53
C PHE A 29 2.30 15.72 -4.49
N PHE A 30 2.78 15.74 -3.24
CA PHE A 30 2.15 16.51 -2.16
C PHE A 30 2.89 17.81 -1.82
N ILE A 31 4.23 17.83 -1.89
CA ILE A 31 5.02 19.00 -1.52
C ILE A 31 5.00 20.07 -2.61
N ILE A 32 5.05 19.71 -3.90
CA ILE A 32 5.02 20.71 -4.97
C ILE A 32 3.70 21.50 -4.94
N PRO A 33 2.51 20.87 -4.87
CA PRO A 33 1.27 21.64 -4.78
C PRO A 33 1.15 22.40 -3.46
N ALA A 34 1.67 21.87 -2.34
CA ALA A 34 1.67 22.59 -1.06
C ALA A 34 2.51 23.87 -1.15
N LEU A 35 3.67 23.81 -1.79
CA LEU A 35 4.51 24.98 -2.06
C LEU A 35 3.85 25.95 -3.04
N MET A 36 3.17 25.45 -4.08
CA MET A 36 2.43 26.30 -5.00
C MET A 36 1.29 27.05 -4.30
N ILE A 37 0.54 26.39 -3.41
CA ILE A 37 -0.48 27.04 -2.58
C ILE A 37 0.16 28.09 -1.69
N TYR A 38 1.31 27.77 -1.06
CA TYR A 38 1.99 28.69 -0.17
C TYR A 38 2.60 29.92 -0.86
N LEU A 39 3.16 29.77 -2.06
CA LEU A 39 3.89 30.85 -2.72
C LEU A 39 3.01 31.65 -3.68
N LYS A 40 2.08 30.99 -4.39
CA LYS A 40 1.37 31.57 -5.53
C LYS A 40 -0.10 31.91 -5.26
N SER A 41 -0.67 31.44 -4.14
CA SER A 41 -2.09 31.67 -3.86
C SER A 41 -2.37 33.07 -3.31
N HIS A 42 -3.47 33.68 -3.79
CA HIS A 42 -4.00 34.96 -3.29
C HIS A 42 -4.84 34.82 -2.01
N LEU A 43 -4.86 33.62 -1.41
CA LEU A 43 -5.57 33.36 -0.16
C LEU A 43 -4.98 34.14 1.02
N PRO A 44 -5.80 34.47 2.05
CA PRO A 44 -5.29 35.08 3.26
C PRO A 44 -4.24 34.19 3.92
N PHE A 45 -3.22 34.82 4.50
CA PHE A 45 -2.02 34.16 5.02
C PHE A 45 -2.31 32.92 5.89
N LEU A 46 -3.32 33.03 6.76
CA LEU A 46 -3.70 31.97 7.69
C LEU A 46 -4.29 30.74 6.96
N MET A 47 -5.15 30.95 5.95
CA MET A 47 -5.69 29.87 5.12
C MET A 47 -4.59 29.23 4.26
N ARG A 48 -3.67 30.05 3.77
CA ARG A 48 -2.55 29.59 2.95
C ARG A 48 -1.67 28.61 3.72
N ILE A 49 -1.28 28.98 4.95
CA ILE A 49 -0.52 28.10 5.85
C ILE A 49 -1.31 26.85 6.19
N ALA A 50 -2.58 27.00 6.59
CA ALA A 50 -3.40 25.85 6.98
C ALA A 50 -3.51 24.82 5.86
N LEU A 51 -3.79 25.26 4.62
CA LEU A 51 -3.91 24.37 3.46
C LEU A 51 -2.56 23.74 3.07
N SER A 52 -1.48 24.52 3.03
CA SER A 52 -0.16 23.97 2.70
C SER A 52 0.32 22.97 3.75
N ALA A 53 0.09 23.27 5.04
CA ALA A 53 0.48 22.40 6.14
C ALA A 53 -0.36 21.11 6.15
N LEU A 54 -1.68 21.22 5.91
CA LEU A 54 -2.56 20.07 5.79
C LEU A 54 -2.10 19.14 4.66
N LEU A 55 -1.81 19.70 3.48
CA LEU A 55 -1.38 18.91 2.33
C LEU A 55 0.00 18.26 2.55
N ALA A 56 0.94 19.01 3.14
CA ALA A 56 2.25 18.47 3.51
C ALA A 56 2.14 17.35 4.56
N ALA A 57 1.28 17.51 5.57
CA ALA A 57 1.03 16.49 6.58
C ALA A 57 0.46 15.20 5.96
N ILE A 58 -0.49 15.32 5.02
CA ILE A 58 -0.99 14.17 4.26
C ILE A 58 0.14 13.50 3.49
N GLY A 59 1.00 14.26 2.81
CA GLY A 59 2.16 13.72 2.10
C GLY A 59 3.12 12.94 3.00
N ILE A 60 3.41 13.47 4.18
CA ILE A 60 4.24 12.81 5.20
C ILE A 60 3.60 11.49 5.64
N LEU A 61 2.29 11.49 5.91
CA LEU A 61 1.57 10.26 6.27
C LEU A 61 1.69 9.21 5.16
N PHE A 62 1.44 9.57 3.91
CA PHE A 62 1.58 8.65 2.77
C PHE A 62 3.00 8.10 2.63
N MET A 63 4.01 8.96 2.83
CA MET A 63 5.41 8.60 2.70
C MET A 63 5.89 7.62 3.78
N PHE A 64 5.60 7.91 5.06
CA PHE A 64 6.14 7.12 6.18
C PHE A 64 5.25 5.97 6.63
N PHE A 65 3.92 6.11 6.57
CA PHE A 65 3.00 5.11 7.12
C PHE A 65 2.51 4.09 6.10
N ASN A 66 3.01 4.14 4.85
CA ASN A 66 2.59 3.23 3.78
C ASN A 66 1.06 3.12 3.68
N LEU A 67 0.35 4.26 3.74
CA LEU A 67 -1.12 4.30 3.76
C LEU A 67 -1.73 3.53 2.58
N LEU A 68 -1.07 3.53 1.42
CA LEU A 68 -1.52 2.78 0.25
C LEU A 68 -1.51 1.26 0.48
N GLY A 69 -0.54 0.73 1.23
CA GLY A 69 -0.55 -0.66 1.68
C GLY A 69 -1.73 -0.96 2.58
N TYR A 70 -1.99 -0.10 3.57
CA TYR A 70 -3.16 -0.23 4.45
C TYR A 70 -4.48 -0.14 3.69
N LEU A 71 -4.62 0.78 2.73
CA LEU A 71 -5.80 0.90 1.87
C LEU A 71 -6.02 -0.36 1.03
N LYS A 72 -4.97 -0.91 0.41
CA LYS A 72 -5.07 -2.17 -0.34
C LYS A 72 -5.50 -3.33 0.56
N ASN A 73 -4.96 -3.40 1.78
CA ASN A 73 -5.34 -4.41 2.76
C ASN A 73 -6.79 -4.23 3.21
N LEU A 74 -7.23 -2.99 3.44
CA LEU A 74 -8.61 -2.68 3.81
C LEU A 74 -9.59 -3.06 2.70
N VAL A 75 -9.28 -2.71 1.45
CA VAL A 75 -10.12 -3.06 0.28
C VAL A 75 -10.15 -4.58 0.10
N SER A 76 -9.02 -5.25 0.24
CA SER A 76 -8.94 -6.72 0.20
C SER A 76 -9.80 -7.31 1.32
N TRP A 77 -9.65 -6.82 2.55
CA TRP A 77 -10.43 -7.27 3.69
C TRP A 77 -11.93 -7.08 3.47
N MET A 78 -12.38 -5.91 2.97
CA MET A 78 -13.79 -5.69 2.64
C MET A 78 -14.29 -6.65 1.56
N ARG A 79 -13.46 -6.95 0.54
CA ARG A 79 -13.81 -7.88 -0.55
C ARG A 79 -13.91 -9.35 -0.10
N PHE A 80 -13.13 -9.73 0.91
CA PHE A 80 -13.06 -11.11 1.43
C PHE A 80 -13.74 -11.30 2.79
N ARG A 81 -14.41 -10.27 3.31
CA ARG A 81 -15.01 -10.27 4.66
C ARG A 81 -16.00 -11.41 4.90
N GLU A 82 -16.73 -11.79 3.86
CA GLU A 82 -17.76 -12.85 3.91
C GLU A 82 -17.35 -14.14 3.21
N ALA A 83 -16.12 -14.18 2.67
CA ALA A 83 -15.67 -15.31 1.87
C ALA A 83 -15.48 -16.55 2.76
N ARG A 84 -16.26 -17.60 2.49
CA ARG A 84 -16.11 -18.91 3.15
C ARG A 84 -14.99 -19.70 2.46
N MET A 85 -14.37 -20.64 3.15
CA MET A 85 -13.33 -21.53 2.58
C MET A 85 -13.79 -22.30 1.32
N THR A 86 -15.11 -22.46 1.16
CA THR A 86 -15.74 -23.10 0.00
C THR A 86 -15.94 -22.18 -1.20
N ASP A 87 -15.87 -20.85 -1.01
CA ASP A 87 -16.08 -19.89 -2.09
C ASP A 87 -14.95 -19.96 -3.11
N GLN A 88 -15.33 -19.87 -4.39
CA GLN A 88 -14.39 -19.95 -5.50
C GLN A 88 -13.30 -18.89 -5.41
N LYS A 89 -13.63 -17.67 -4.95
CA LYS A 89 -12.66 -16.58 -4.71
C LYS A 89 -11.60 -16.95 -3.66
N MET A 90 -11.98 -17.70 -2.63
CA MET A 90 -11.06 -18.14 -1.57
C MET A 90 -10.21 -19.32 -2.04
N LYS A 91 -10.80 -20.23 -2.82
CA LYS A 91 -10.05 -21.33 -3.47
C LYS A 91 -9.00 -20.79 -4.42
N GLU A 92 -9.33 -19.81 -5.26
CA GLU A 92 -8.39 -19.14 -6.15
C GLU A 92 -7.30 -18.39 -5.39
N PHE A 93 -7.67 -17.65 -4.33
CA PHE A 93 -6.71 -16.92 -3.50
C PHE A 93 -5.70 -17.85 -2.81
N LEU A 94 -6.15 -19.00 -2.32
CA LEU A 94 -5.33 -19.99 -1.63
C LEU A 94 -4.66 -21.00 -2.58
N GLY A 95 -4.92 -20.96 -3.89
CA GLY A 95 -4.41 -21.95 -4.85
C GLY A 95 -4.93 -23.37 -4.60
N LEU A 96 -6.18 -23.50 -4.14
CA LEU A 96 -6.82 -24.76 -3.79
C LEU A 96 -7.50 -25.38 -5.01
N LYS A 97 -7.13 -26.63 -5.30
CA LYS A 97 -7.76 -27.46 -6.33
C LYS A 97 -9.09 -28.06 -5.85
N LYS A 98 -9.14 -28.51 -4.59
CA LYS A 98 -10.34 -29.13 -4.01
C LYS A 98 -10.35 -29.01 -2.48
N VAL A 99 -11.55 -28.93 -1.91
CA VAL A 99 -11.78 -29.01 -0.47
C VAL A 99 -12.72 -30.18 -0.24
N GLU A 100 -12.26 -31.25 0.39
CA GLU A 100 -13.09 -32.41 0.71
C GLU A 100 -13.03 -32.74 2.20
N LYS A 101 -14.21 -32.79 2.82
CA LYS A 101 -14.52 -33.23 4.20
C LYS A 101 -13.81 -32.46 5.32
N GLN A 102 -12.51 -32.21 5.21
CA GLN A 102 -11.64 -31.36 6.04
C GLN A 102 -10.21 -31.19 5.45
N VAL A 103 -9.94 -31.74 4.26
CA VAL A 103 -8.62 -31.77 3.63
C VAL A 103 -8.57 -30.77 2.47
N LEU A 104 -7.52 -29.94 2.47
CA LEU A 104 -7.24 -28.94 1.45
C LEU A 104 -6.25 -29.49 0.43
N TYR A 105 -6.68 -29.64 -0.82
CA TYR A 105 -5.82 -30.05 -1.92
C TYR A 105 -5.26 -28.80 -2.59
N VAL A 106 -3.97 -28.54 -2.39
CA VAL A 106 -3.25 -27.39 -2.97
C VAL A 106 -2.63 -27.82 -4.30
N GLU A 107 -2.75 -26.99 -5.32
CA GLU A 107 -2.06 -27.23 -6.59
C GLU A 107 -0.61 -26.74 -6.47
N ARG A 108 0.37 -27.65 -6.37
CA ARG A 108 1.80 -27.27 -6.43
C ARG A 108 2.09 -26.80 -7.85
N LYS A 109 2.44 -25.52 -7.99
CA LYS A 109 3.15 -24.99 -9.16
C LYS A 109 4.65 -25.24 -9.01
#